data_AF-A0A397FEZ8-F1
#
_entry.id   AF-A0A397FEZ8-F1
#
_cell.length_a   1.000
_cell.length_b   1.000
_cell.length_c   1.000
_cell.angle_alpha   90.00
_cell.angle_beta   90.00
_cell.angle_gamma   90.00
#
_symmetry.space_group_name_H-M   'P 1'
#
loop_
_entity.id
_entity.type
_entity.pdbx_description
1 polymer ?
#
loop_
_entity_poly.entity_id
_entity_poly.type
_entity_poly.pdbx_seq_one_letter_code
_entity_poly.pdbx_strand_id
1 'polypeptide(L)'
;MFIMKGHPGGRIETNEVPTFPEGHFYAVHEKAWMDARVWKQFLRSVLHDDIEECSVILVDNFEAHVSEESTKIVLEELGSHLCAMPPIATSVCQPLDVGVMAPFKRHLRELWLYEEMIDSDDEDPDSLTAKQKRLAMIKRAIAAWDLVTPEIVRGSFEKALAFGPTTGE
;
A
#
# COMPACT_ATOMS: atom_id res chain seq x y z
N MET A 1 -2.27 3.27 2.67
CA MET A 1 -1.54 3.23 3.96
C MET A 1 -0.05 3.42 3.71
N PHE A 2 0.65 4.15 4.58
CA PHE A 2 2.11 4.29 4.58
C PHE A 2 2.70 3.61 5.81
N ILE A 3 3.80 2.85 5.63
CA ILE A 3 4.51 2.22 6.75
C ILE A 3 5.88 2.90 6.90
N MET A 4 6.08 3.58 8.04
CA MET A 4 7.31 4.31 8.32
C MET A 4 8.27 3.44 9.12
N LYS A 5 9.56 3.53 8.77
CA LYS A 5 10.62 2.85 9.53
C LYS A 5 10.87 3.57 10.85
N GLY A 6 10.52 2.93 11.96
CA GLY A 6 10.68 3.46 13.31
C GLY A 6 10.10 2.53 14.37
N HIS A 7 10.17 2.91 15.64
CA HIS A 7 9.53 2.12 16.70
C HIS A 7 8.06 2.53 16.87
N PRO A 8 7.12 1.55 16.97
CA PRO A 8 5.75 1.84 17.40
C PRO A 8 5.74 2.60 18.74
N GLY A 9 4.88 3.60 18.87
CA GLY A 9 4.84 4.54 20.00
C GLY A 9 6.04 5.50 20.08
N GLY A 10 6.95 5.45 19.10
CA GLY A 10 8.14 6.28 19.05
C GLY A 10 7.91 7.65 18.42
N ARG A 11 9.00 8.42 18.31
CA ARG A 11 8.99 9.83 17.85
C ARG A 11 8.28 10.07 16.52
N ILE A 12 8.40 9.16 15.55
CA ILE A 12 7.73 9.32 14.24
C ILE A 12 6.21 9.24 14.42
N GLU A 13 5.74 8.23 15.15
CA GLU A 13 4.30 8.04 15.38
C GLU A 13 3.71 9.16 16.22
N THR A 14 4.40 9.60 17.28
CA THR A 14 3.86 10.61 18.19
C THR A 14 3.98 12.05 17.68
N ASN A 15 5.04 12.38 16.93
CA ASN A 15 5.36 13.78 16.61
C ASN A 15 5.31 14.11 15.11
N GLU A 16 5.25 13.11 14.22
CA GLU A 16 5.27 13.33 12.77
C GLU A 16 4.00 12.86 12.07
N VAL A 17 3.49 11.69 12.40
CA VAL A 17 2.22 11.18 11.83
C VAL A 17 1.07 12.18 11.98
N PRO A 18 0.88 12.89 13.12
CA PRO A 18 -0.15 13.92 13.24
C PRO A 18 0.03 15.13 12.30
N THR A 19 1.19 15.25 11.64
CA THR A 19 1.49 16.31 10.68
C THR A 19 1.47 15.85 9.22
N PHE A 20 1.18 14.57 8.99
CA PHE A 20 1.04 14.03 7.63
C PHE A 20 -0.36 14.32 7.07
N PRO A 21 -0.55 14.27 5.74
CA PRO A 21 -1.85 14.53 5.12
C PRO A 21 -2.98 13.66 5.71
N GLU A 22 -4.12 14.28 5.97
CA GLU A 22 -5.33 13.60 6.43
C GLU A 22 -5.92 12.69 5.34
N GLY A 23 -6.87 11.81 5.70
CA GLY A 23 -7.51 10.88 4.77
C GLY A 23 -6.64 9.67 4.40
N HIS A 24 -5.48 9.52 5.02
CA HIS A 24 -4.60 8.36 4.82
C HIS A 24 -4.24 7.70 6.14
N PHE A 25 -3.98 6.40 6.06
CA PHE A 25 -3.55 5.59 7.20
C PHE A 25 -2.03 5.50 7.27
N TYR A 26 -1.50 5.57 8.48
CA TYR A 26 -0.07 5.52 8.76
C TYR A 26 0.22 4.48 9.84
N ALA A 27 1.22 3.64 9.60
CA ALA A 27 1.73 2.70 10.57
C ALA A 27 3.23 2.93 10.77
N VAL A 28 3.74 2.63 11.96
CA VAL A 28 5.18 2.62 12.25
C VAL A 28 5.61 1.19 12.54
N HIS A 29 6.72 0.77 11.95
CA HIS A 29 7.31 -0.55 12.14
C HIS A 29 8.84 -0.47 12.02
N GLU A 30 9.57 -1.25 12.81
CA GLU A 30 11.04 -1.12 12.94
C GLU A 30 11.79 -1.29 11.61
N LYS A 31 11.21 -2.12 10.72
CA LYS A 31 11.73 -2.41 9.39
C LYS A 31 10.86 -1.86 8.25
N ALA A 32 9.79 -1.12 8.56
CA ALA A 32 8.77 -0.70 7.60
C ALA A 32 8.17 -1.88 6.80
N TRP A 33 7.81 -2.97 7.50
CA TRP A 33 7.24 -4.17 6.90
C TRP A 33 5.76 -4.26 7.21
N MET A 34 5.01 -4.93 6.35
CA MET A 34 3.66 -5.39 6.63
C MET A 34 3.76 -6.66 7.47
N ASP A 35 3.80 -6.56 8.79
CA ASP A 35 3.72 -7.73 9.67
C ASP A 35 2.24 -8.06 9.98
N ALA A 36 2.00 -9.11 10.78
CA ALA A 36 0.65 -9.48 11.18
C ALA A 36 -0.10 -8.35 11.90
N ARG A 37 0.59 -7.49 12.66
CA ARG A 37 -0.05 -6.37 13.36
C ARG A 37 -0.50 -5.30 12.36
N VAL A 38 0.38 -4.88 11.46
CA VAL A 38 0.09 -3.84 10.46
C VAL A 38 -0.92 -4.35 9.44
N TRP A 39 -0.89 -5.63 9.07
CA TRP A 39 -1.89 -6.26 8.22
C TRP A 39 -3.30 -6.20 8.83
N LYS A 40 -3.44 -6.51 10.12
CA LYS A 40 -4.74 -6.37 10.81
C LYS A 40 -5.24 -4.93 10.85
N GLN A 41 -4.33 -3.97 11.02
CA GLN A 41 -4.67 -2.54 10.93
C GLN A 41 -5.16 -2.20 9.52
N PHE A 42 -4.49 -2.72 8.48
CA PHE A 42 -4.91 -2.54 7.09
C PHE A 42 -6.31 -3.10 6.85
N LEU A 43 -6.58 -4.35 7.22
CA LEU A 43 -7.89 -4.98 7.03
C LEU A 43 -9.02 -4.17 7.70
N ARG A 44 -8.85 -3.80 8.97
CA ARG A 44 -9.91 -3.16 9.77
C ARG A 44 -10.08 -1.67 9.52
N SER A 45 -8.99 -0.97 9.22
CA SER A 45 -9.02 0.51 9.13
C SER A 45 -9.03 0.98 7.70
N VAL A 46 -8.33 0.29 6.79
CA VAL A 46 -8.22 0.70 5.39
C VAL A 46 -9.25 -0.01 4.54
N LEU A 47 -9.34 -1.34 4.64
CA LEU A 47 -10.09 -2.13 3.67
C LEU A 47 -11.57 -2.24 4.01
N HIS A 48 -11.90 -2.39 5.30
CA HIS A 48 -13.27 -2.67 5.77
C HIS A 48 -14.34 -1.73 5.19
N ASP A 49 -14.06 -0.41 5.17
CA ASP A 49 -15.03 0.58 4.71
C ASP A 49 -15.06 0.76 3.19
N ASP A 50 -14.08 0.19 2.48
CA ASP A 50 -13.87 0.34 1.03
C ASP A 50 -14.25 -0.93 0.23
N ILE A 51 -14.83 -1.94 0.87
CA ILE A 51 -15.29 -3.18 0.22
C ILE A 51 -16.74 -3.51 0.55
N GLU A 52 -17.36 -4.29 -0.34
CA GLU A 52 -18.69 -4.86 -0.10
C GLU A 52 -18.58 -6.25 0.52
N GLU A 53 -19.56 -6.65 1.34
CA GLU A 53 -19.67 -8.04 1.78
C GLU A 53 -19.70 -9.00 0.58
N CYS A 54 -19.24 -10.23 0.79
CA CYS A 54 -19.06 -11.25 -0.25
C CYS A 54 -18.00 -10.88 -1.33
N SER A 55 -17.16 -9.87 -1.08
CA SER A 55 -15.98 -9.60 -1.92
C SER A 55 -14.90 -10.67 -1.78
N VAL A 56 -14.00 -10.74 -2.75
CA VAL A 56 -12.79 -11.58 -2.70
C VAL A 56 -11.56 -10.70 -2.52
N ILE A 57 -10.82 -10.92 -1.45
CA ILE A 57 -9.55 -10.25 -1.15
C ILE A 57 -8.43 -11.15 -1.65
N LEU A 58 -7.81 -10.76 -2.78
CA LEU A 58 -6.68 -11.48 -3.36
C LEU A 58 -5.37 -11.05 -2.72
N VAL A 59 -4.62 -11.99 -2.14
CA VAL A 59 -3.33 -11.74 -1.47
C VAL A 59 -2.24 -12.69 -1.97
N ASP A 60 -0.98 -12.32 -1.76
CA ASP A 60 0.13 -13.26 -1.93
C ASP A 60 0.20 -14.25 -0.74
N ASN A 61 1.13 -15.21 -0.83
CA ASN A 61 1.30 -16.22 0.23
C ASN A 61 2.16 -15.75 1.40
N PHE A 62 2.25 -14.44 1.63
CA PHE A 62 2.99 -13.96 2.79
C PHE A 62 2.28 -14.42 4.07
N GLU A 63 3.04 -14.93 5.04
CA GLU A 63 2.51 -15.63 6.23
C GLU A 63 1.49 -14.78 7.01
N ALA A 64 1.72 -13.47 7.13
CA ALA A 64 0.77 -12.58 7.79
C ALA A 64 -0.59 -12.53 7.08
N HIS A 65 -0.59 -12.55 5.73
CA HIS A 65 -1.78 -12.45 4.92
C HIS A 65 -2.61 -13.73 4.98
N VAL A 66 -1.98 -14.90 4.96
CA VAL A 66 -2.68 -16.21 4.90
C VAL A 66 -2.83 -16.89 6.27
N SER A 67 -2.59 -16.16 7.36
CA SER A 67 -2.77 -16.67 8.71
C SER A 67 -4.24 -16.99 9.03
N GLU A 68 -4.47 -17.89 9.99
CA GLU A 68 -5.81 -18.19 10.51
C GLU A 68 -6.50 -16.93 11.04
N GLU A 69 -5.76 -16.07 11.75
CA GLU A 69 -6.30 -14.80 12.26
C GLU A 69 -6.72 -13.86 11.13
N SER A 70 -5.92 -13.73 10.06
CA SER A 70 -6.28 -12.94 8.88
C SER A 70 -7.55 -13.49 8.21
N THR A 71 -7.60 -14.80 8.01
CA THR A 71 -8.77 -15.48 7.41
C THR A 71 -10.03 -15.24 8.24
N LYS A 72 -9.91 -15.32 9.57
CA LYS A 72 -11.00 -15.06 10.50
C LYS A 72 -11.50 -13.62 10.45
N ILE A 73 -10.59 -12.63 10.44
CA ILE A 73 -10.97 -11.22 10.31
C ILE A 73 -11.70 -10.99 8.99
N VAL A 74 -11.18 -11.51 7.88
CA VAL A 74 -11.80 -11.33 6.56
C VAL A 74 -13.19 -11.96 6.49
N LEU A 75 -13.37 -13.15 7.06
CA LEU A 75 -14.64 -13.87 7.02
C LEU A 75 -15.67 -13.30 8.00
N GLU A 76 -15.28 -13.14 9.27
CA GLU A 76 -16.21 -12.83 10.36
C GLU A 76 -16.44 -11.33 10.55
N GLU A 77 -15.45 -10.48 10.26
CA GLU A 77 -15.56 -9.02 10.45
C GLU A 77 -15.87 -8.31 9.13
N LEU A 78 -15.22 -8.71 8.03
CA LEU A 78 -15.39 -8.06 6.71
C LEU A 78 -16.45 -8.78 5.82
N GLY A 79 -17.02 -9.89 6.28
CA GLY A 79 -18.04 -10.66 5.54
C GLY A 79 -17.56 -11.13 4.16
N SER A 80 -16.26 -11.33 3.98
CA SER A 80 -15.61 -11.51 2.68
C SER A 80 -14.75 -12.77 2.64
N HIS A 81 -14.21 -13.10 1.46
CA HIS A 81 -13.36 -14.28 1.26
C HIS A 81 -11.91 -13.89 1.02
N LEU A 82 -11.00 -14.47 1.78
CA LEU A 82 -9.57 -14.34 1.53
C LEU A 82 -9.13 -15.40 0.51
N CYS A 83 -8.48 -14.97 -0.57
CA CYS A 83 -7.95 -15.84 -1.61
C CYS A 83 -6.44 -15.64 -1.75
N ALA A 84 -5.66 -16.67 -1.44
CA ALA A 84 -4.22 -16.65 -1.69
C ALA A 84 -3.94 -17.02 -3.15
N MET A 85 -3.11 -16.23 -3.82
CA MET A 85 -2.60 -16.57 -5.15
C MET A 85 -1.75 -17.85 -5.11
N PRO A 86 -1.54 -18.55 -6.23
CA PRO A 86 -0.57 -19.64 -6.28
C PRO A 86 0.84 -19.17 -5.83
N PRO A 87 1.62 -20.01 -5.12
CA PRO A 87 2.98 -19.68 -4.73
C PRO A 87 3.84 -19.25 -5.91
N ILE A 88 4.64 -18.19 -5.73
CA ILE A 88 5.60 -17.68 -6.74
C ILE A 88 4.92 -17.10 -8.00
N ALA A 89 3.59 -17.01 -8.03
CA ALA A 89 2.86 -16.49 -9.18
C ALA A 89 2.56 -14.98 -9.12
N THR A 90 3.09 -14.25 -8.13
CA THR A 90 2.78 -12.82 -7.92
C THR A 90 3.02 -11.97 -9.17
N SER A 91 4.14 -12.20 -9.87
CA SER A 91 4.50 -11.46 -11.09
C SER A 91 3.58 -11.69 -12.29
N VAL A 92 2.68 -12.67 -12.21
CA VAL A 92 1.76 -13.07 -13.29
C VAL A 92 0.29 -12.91 -12.87
N CYS A 93 -0.02 -13.20 -11.60
CA CYS A 93 -1.38 -13.28 -11.09
C CYS A 93 -1.75 -12.11 -10.18
N GLN A 94 -0.82 -11.27 -9.72
CA GLN A 94 -1.17 -10.13 -8.85
C GLN A 94 -1.47 -8.88 -9.69
N PRO A 95 -2.72 -8.36 -9.69
CA PRO A 95 -3.11 -7.17 -10.45
C PRO A 95 -2.18 -5.98 -10.19
N LEU A 96 -1.81 -5.79 -8.90
CA LEU A 96 -0.92 -4.72 -8.49
C LEU A 96 0.41 -4.78 -9.24
N ASP A 97 1.08 -5.94 -9.27
CA ASP A 97 2.37 -6.11 -9.93
C ASP A 97 2.29 -6.11 -11.46
N VAL A 98 1.26 -6.73 -12.05
CA VAL A 98 1.18 -6.88 -13.52
C VAL A 98 0.74 -5.62 -14.26
N GLY A 99 0.02 -4.72 -13.59
CA GLY A 99 -0.61 -3.57 -14.25
C GLY A 99 -0.46 -2.24 -13.54
N VAL A 100 -0.56 -2.18 -12.20
CA VAL A 100 -0.64 -0.92 -11.46
C VAL A 100 0.74 -0.37 -11.07
N MET A 101 1.67 -1.23 -10.65
CA MET A 101 2.97 -0.77 -10.11
C MET A 101 3.83 -0.05 -11.15
N ALA A 102 3.74 -0.42 -12.43
CA ALA A 102 4.51 0.22 -13.50
C ALA A 102 4.11 1.69 -13.74
N PRO A 103 2.84 2.04 -13.99
CA PRO A 103 2.41 3.44 -14.09
C PRO A 103 2.60 4.20 -12.79
N PHE A 104 2.28 3.62 -11.63
CA PHE A 104 2.50 4.27 -10.34
C PHE A 104 3.97 4.68 -10.13
N LYS A 105 4.93 3.77 -10.38
CA LYS A 105 6.37 4.08 -10.30
C LYS A 105 6.81 5.10 -11.35
N ARG A 106 6.16 5.17 -12.51
CA ARG A 106 6.43 6.20 -13.52
C ARG A 106 6.01 7.57 -13.00
N HIS A 107 4.79 7.70 -12.51
CA HIS A 107 4.29 8.96 -11.94
C HIS A 107 5.10 9.43 -10.74
N LEU A 108 5.53 8.53 -9.86
CA LEU A 108 6.46 8.85 -8.78
C LEU A 108 7.76 9.51 -9.28
N ARG A 109 8.32 9.03 -10.40
CA ARG A 109 9.55 9.58 -10.99
C ARG A 109 9.30 10.89 -11.69
N GLU A 110 8.20 11.00 -12.45
CA GLU A 110 7.81 12.21 -13.14
C GLU A 110 7.58 13.35 -12.14
N LEU A 111 6.77 13.11 -11.10
CA LEU A 111 6.49 14.11 -10.07
C LEU A 111 7.72 14.50 -9.27
N TRP A 112 8.70 13.60 -9.10
CA TRP A 112 9.95 13.95 -8.45
C TRP A 112 10.77 14.98 -9.24
N LEU A 113 10.69 14.97 -10.57
CA LEU A 113 11.40 15.95 -11.43
C LEU A 113 10.81 17.36 -11.34
N TYR A 114 9.52 17.47 -11.00
CA TYR A 114 8.79 18.74 -10.89
C TYR A 114 8.52 19.14 -9.45
N GLU A 115 9.01 18.37 -8.48
CA GLU A 115 8.90 18.74 -7.08
C GLU A 115 9.75 20.00 -6.88
N GLU A 116 9.09 21.10 -6.52
CA GLU A 116 9.80 22.33 -6.14
C GLU A 116 10.82 21.97 -5.07
N MET A 117 12.03 22.51 -5.20
CA MET A 117 13.04 22.38 -4.15
C MET A 117 12.39 22.90 -2.88
N ILE A 118 12.21 22.02 -1.90
CA ILE A 118 11.68 22.44 -0.60
C ILE A 118 12.75 23.39 -0.05
N ASP A 119 12.41 24.67 0.06
CA ASP A 119 13.31 25.66 0.63
C ASP A 119 13.71 25.18 2.03
N SER A 120 14.99 24.88 2.18
CA SER A 120 15.61 24.78 3.49
C SER A 120 15.94 26.18 3.97
N ASP A 121 15.75 26.45 5.26
CA ASP A 121 16.25 27.68 5.88
C ASP A 121 17.80 27.78 5.82
N ASP A 122 18.47 26.69 5.44
CA ASP A 122 19.91 26.59 5.22
C ASP A 122 20.27 26.76 3.72
N GLU A 123 21.39 27.41 3.41
CA GLU A 123 21.94 27.60 2.05
C GLU A 123 22.32 26.29 1.31
N ASP A 124 22.20 25.13 1.97
CA ASP A 124 22.53 23.82 1.42
C ASP A 124 21.26 23.06 0.95
N PRO A 125 21.09 22.80 -0.35
CA PRO A 125 19.98 22.01 -0.91
C PRO A 125 19.84 20.59 -0.32
N ASP A 126 20.90 20.03 0.28
CA ASP A 126 20.88 18.70 0.92
C ASP A 126 20.42 18.72 2.41
N SER A 127 20.19 19.91 2.97
CA SER A 127 19.90 20.15 4.40
C SER A 127 18.50 19.70 4.88
N LEU A 128 17.63 19.23 3.99
CA LEU A 128 16.28 18.80 4.37
C LEU A 128 16.31 17.77 5.50
N THR A 129 15.55 18.05 6.55
CA THR A 129 15.39 17.16 7.69
C THR A 129 14.74 15.85 7.26
N ALA A 130 15.00 14.76 8.00
CA ALA A 130 14.37 13.47 7.73
C ALA A 130 12.83 13.53 7.74
N LYS A 131 12.24 14.43 8.55
CA LYS A 131 10.79 14.68 8.59
C LYS A 131 10.30 15.31 7.29
N GLN A 132 10.98 16.34 6.78
CA GLN A 132 10.64 16.97 5.50
C GLN A 132 10.76 15.97 4.34
N LYS A 133 11.84 15.18 4.30
CA LYS A 133 12.04 14.12 3.29
C LYS A 133 10.90 13.10 3.30
N ARG A 134 10.46 12.65 4.48
CA ARG A 134 9.30 11.75 4.63
C ARG A 134 8.01 12.39 4.13
N LEU A 135 7.72 13.63 4.52
CA LEU A 135 6.51 14.33 4.12
C LEU A 135 6.45 14.55 2.61
N ALA A 136 7.57 14.93 1.99
CA ALA A 136 7.69 15.07 0.53
C ALA A 136 7.37 13.74 -0.19
N MET A 137 7.97 12.65 0.26
CA MET A 137 7.71 11.31 -0.29
C MET A 137 6.24 10.88 -0.14
N ILE A 138 5.61 11.16 1.01
CA ILE A 138 4.19 10.85 1.25
C ILE A 138 3.31 11.64 0.28
N LYS A 139 3.49 12.97 0.18
CA LYS A 139 2.73 13.83 -0.73
C LYS A 139 2.88 13.39 -2.18
N ARG A 140 4.11 13.06 -2.60
CA ARG A 140 4.39 12.58 -3.96
C ARG A 140 3.73 11.23 -4.23
N ALA A 141 3.75 10.31 -3.27
CA ALA A 141 3.09 9.02 -3.43
C ALA A 141 1.57 9.13 -3.50
N ILE A 142 0.96 10.05 -2.75
CA ILE A 142 -0.47 10.37 -2.84
C ILE A 142 -0.78 10.90 -4.25
N ALA A 143 -0.08 11.95 -4.68
CA ALA A 143 -0.27 12.55 -6.01
C ALA A 143 -0.02 11.55 -7.15
N ALA A 144 0.97 10.65 -7.01
CA ALA A 144 1.22 9.60 -7.99
C ALA A 144 0.11 8.54 -8.04
N TRP A 145 -0.52 8.26 -6.89
CA TRP A 145 -1.63 7.31 -6.80
C TRP A 145 -2.90 7.90 -7.43
N ASP A 146 -3.17 9.19 -7.23
CA ASP A 146 -4.32 9.88 -7.83
C ASP A 146 -4.28 9.90 -9.37
N LEU A 147 -3.09 9.72 -9.96
CA LEU A 147 -2.90 9.58 -11.41
C LEU A 147 -3.14 8.15 -11.93
N VAL A 148 -3.24 7.15 -11.04
CA VAL A 148 -3.61 5.78 -11.42
C VAL A 148 -5.12 5.72 -11.60
N THR A 149 -5.56 5.63 -12.85
CA THR A 149 -7.00 5.67 -13.17
C THR A 149 -7.71 4.35 -12.88
N PRO A 150 -9.04 4.36 -12.68
CA PRO A 150 -9.83 3.13 -12.55
C PRO A 150 -9.68 2.17 -13.74
N GLU A 151 -9.43 2.68 -14.95
CA GLU A 151 -9.18 1.86 -16.14
C GLU A 151 -7.87 1.09 -16.04
N ILE A 152 -6.81 1.68 -15.47
CA ILE A 152 -5.55 0.98 -15.19
C ILE A 152 -5.79 -0.14 -14.19
N VAL A 153 -6.55 0.14 -13.13
CA VAL A 153 -6.90 -0.86 -12.12
C VAL A 153 -7.68 -2.00 -12.77
N ARG A 154 -8.77 -1.72 -13.50
CA ARG A 154 -9.58 -2.76 -14.18
C ARG A 154 -8.75 -3.59 -15.17
N GLY A 155 -7.97 -2.94 -16.02
CA GLY A 155 -7.11 -3.64 -16.98
C GLY A 155 -6.04 -4.52 -16.32
N SER A 156 -5.61 -4.17 -15.11
CA SER A 156 -4.67 -5.01 -14.33
C SER A 156 -5.31 -6.32 -13.87
N PHE A 157 -6.60 -6.30 -13.49
CA PHE A 157 -7.35 -7.51 -13.15
C PHE A 157 -7.60 -8.38 -14.38
N GLU A 158 -8.01 -7.79 -15.50
CA GLU A 158 -8.18 -8.51 -16.77
C GLU A 158 -6.90 -9.24 -17.19
N LYS A 159 -5.75 -8.56 -17.05
CA LYS A 159 -4.44 -9.12 -17.35
C LYS A 159 -4.06 -10.25 -16.39
N ALA A 160 -4.29 -10.10 -15.09
CA ALA A 160 -3.97 -11.11 -14.10
C ALA A 160 -4.84 -12.38 -14.26
N LEU A 161 -6.14 -12.20 -14.54
CA LEU A 161 -7.10 -13.30 -14.69
C LEU A 161 -6.90 -14.09 -15.98
N ALA A 162 -6.36 -13.47 -17.04
CA ALA A 162 -5.99 -14.17 -18.27
C ALA A 162 -4.96 -15.32 -18.06
N PHE A 163 -4.25 -15.32 -16.93
CA PHE A 163 -3.29 -16.35 -16.53
C PHE A 163 -3.74 -17.15 -15.30
N GLY A 164 -4.99 -16.97 -14.83
CA GLY A 164 -5.55 -17.76 -13.75
C GLY A 164 -5.68 -19.24 -14.14
N PRO A 165 -5.73 -20.18 -13.17
CA PRO A 165 -5.98 -21.58 -13.49
C PRO A 165 -7.29 -21.68 -14.25
N THR A 166 -7.23 -22.12 -15.51
CA THR A 166 -8.41 -22.62 -16.20
C THR A 166 -8.93 -23.76 -15.34
N THR A 167 -10.14 -23.63 -14.81
CA THR A 167 -10.86 -24.74 -14.22
C THR A 167 -10.98 -25.80 -15.29
N GLY A 168 -10.06 -26.77 -15.30
CA GLY A 168 -10.20 -27.99 -16.06
C GLY A 168 -11.33 -28.78 -15.44
N GLU A 169 -12.41 -28.94 -16.20
CA GLU A 169 -13.35 -30.03 -16.02
C GLU A 169 -12.65 -31.39 -16.22
#